data_AF-A0A4R5DXS0-F1
#
_entry.id   AF-A0A4R5DXS0-F1
#
_cell.length_a   1.000
_cell.length_b   1.000
_cell.length_c   1.000
_cell.angle_alpha   90.00
_cell.angle_beta   90.00
_cell.angle_gamma   90.00
#
_symmetry.space_group_name_H-M   'P 1'
#
loop_
_entity.id
_entity.type
_entity.pdbx_description
1 polymer ?
#
loop_
_entity_poly.entity_id
_entity_poly.type
_entity_poly.pdbx_seq_one_letter_code
_entity_poly.pdbx_strand_id
1 'polypeptide(L)'
;PDPDTPAPVRFLPAFDNAILGYNERGRIIADAHRGISVAGERAVLVDGRVAATWTVKADTVVVTLLHRLAKTDRTDVEEEGARLASFLAGGDRVEIIE
;
A
#
# COMPACT_ATOMS: atom_id res chain seq x y z
N PRO A 1 -3.94 8.97 -18.21
CA PRO A 1 -2.89 8.19 -18.92
C PRO A 1 -3.57 7.24 -19.91
N ASP A 2 -2.81 6.55 -20.74
CA ASP A 2 -3.32 5.43 -21.52
C ASP A 2 -3.94 4.39 -20.57
N PRO A 3 -5.10 3.78 -20.88
CA PRO A 3 -5.76 2.81 -20.01
C PRO A 3 -4.89 1.58 -19.69
N ASP A 4 -3.92 1.24 -20.54
CA ASP A 4 -2.99 0.14 -20.31
C ASP A 4 -1.76 0.55 -19.49
N THR A 5 -1.67 1.82 -19.08
CA THR A 5 -0.62 2.27 -18.17
C THR A 5 -0.94 1.79 -16.75
N PRO A 6 -0.09 0.94 -16.12
CA PRO A 6 -0.31 0.47 -14.77
C PRO A 6 -0.41 1.62 -13.78
N ALA A 7 -1.32 1.50 -12.81
CA ALA A 7 -1.37 2.49 -11.74
C ALA A 7 -0.12 2.34 -10.85
N PRO A 8 0.59 3.44 -10.54
CA PRO A 8 1.81 3.37 -9.74
C PRO A 8 1.50 2.90 -8.32
N VAL A 9 2.51 2.31 -7.65
CA VAL A 9 2.41 1.97 -6.24
C VAL A 9 2.14 3.21 -5.39
N ARG A 10 1.24 3.08 -4.40
CA ARG A 10 0.88 4.17 -3.48
C ARG A 10 0.76 3.67 -2.05
N PHE A 11 1.40 4.36 -1.12
CA PHE A 11 1.22 4.17 0.31
C PHE A 11 0.16 5.14 0.81
N LEU A 12 -1.02 4.62 1.13
CA LEU A 12 -2.13 5.40 1.62
C LEU A 12 -2.09 5.49 3.15
N PRO A 13 -2.31 6.69 3.73
CA PRO A 13 -2.52 6.81 5.17
C PRO A 13 -3.82 6.12 5.60
N ALA A 14 -3.98 5.97 6.91
CA ALA A 14 -5.25 5.55 7.49
C ALA A 14 -6.35 6.53 7.07
N PHE A 15 -7.52 6.00 6.73
CA PHE A 15 -8.71 6.79 6.38
C PHE A 15 -8.55 7.66 5.12
N ASP A 16 -7.65 7.29 4.20
CA ASP A 16 -7.54 7.97 2.90
C ASP A 16 -8.88 7.98 2.14
N ASN A 17 -9.15 9.07 1.42
CA ASN A 17 -10.39 9.23 0.66
C ASN A 17 -10.55 8.19 -0.46
N ALA A 18 -9.47 7.64 -1.01
CA ALA A 18 -9.55 6.53 -1.96
C ALA A 18 -10.19 5.29 -1.33
N ILE A 19 -10.05 5.12 -0.02
CA ILE A 19 -10.63 4.01 0.76
C ILE A 19 -12.03 4.37 1.29
N LEU A 20 -12.26 5.63 1.70
CA LEU A 20 -13.50 6.03 2.39
C LEU A 20 -14.55 6.73 1.52
N GLY A 21 -14.13 7.40 0.44
CA GLY A 21 -14.97 8.36 -0.28
C GLY A 21 -16.05 7.75 -1.17
N TYR A 22 -16.05 6.42 -1.35
CA TYR A 22 -16.95 5.72 -2.28
C TYR A 22 -17.78 4.65 -1.58
N ASN A 23 -19.02 4.47 -2.03
CA ASN A 23 -19.89 3.40 -1.54
C ASN A 23 -19.44 2.03 -2.10
N GLU A 24 -19.07 1.97 -3.37
CA GLU A 24 -18.61 0.75 -4.03
C GLU A 24 -17.08 0.59 -3.93
N ARG A 25 -16.59 0.02 -2.82
CA ARG A 25 -15.15 -0.09 -2.52
C ARG A 25 -14.47 -1.35 -3.06
N GLY A 26 -15.25 -2.31 -3.58
CA GLY A 26 -14.75 -3.60 -4.11
C GLY A 26 -13.72 -3.46 -5.25
N ARG A 27 -13.74 -2.29 -5.91
CA ARG A 27 -12.77 -1.94 -6.97
C ARG A 27 -11.36 -1.73 -6.45
N ILE A 28 -11.20 -1.36 -5.18
CA ILE A 28 -9.91 -1.05 -4.56
C ILE A 28 -9.58 -2.10 -3.48
N ILE A 29 -10.57 -2.50 -2.68
CA ILE A 29 -10.40 -3.44 -1.57
C ILE A 29 -11.14 -4.74 -1.90
N ALA A 30 -10.42 -5.85 -1.97
CA ALA A 30 -11.04 -7.16 -2.15
C ALA A 30 -11.94 -7.52 -0.97
N ASP A 31 -13.00 -8.30 -1.22
CA ASP A 31 -14.00 -8.65 -0.20
C ASP A 31 -13.40 -9.31 1.04
N ALA A 32 -12.37 -10.15 0.85
CA ALA A 32 -11.62 -10.79 1.93
C ALA A 32 -10.93 -9.81 2.90
N HIS A 33 -10.73 -8.55 2.49
CA HIS A 33 -9.98 -7.53 3.25
C HIS A 33 -10.80 -6.26 3.55
N ARG A 34 -12.13 -6.31 3.44
CA ARG A 34 -13.01 -5.15 3.72
C ARG A 34 -12.83 -4.54 5.11
N GLY A 35 -12.33 -5.31 6.07
CA GLY A 35 -12.03 -4.86 7.44
C GLY A 35 -10.96 -3.78 7.54
N ILE A 36 -10.06 -3.65 6.55
CA ILE A 36 -8.97 -2.65 6.53
C ILE A 36 -9.51 -1.23 6.72
N SER A 37 -10.60 -0.90 6.03
CA SER A 37 -11.22 0.42 6.14
C SER A 37 -11.85 0.67 7.52
N VAL A 38 -12.37 -0.36 8.17
CA VAL A 38 -13.04 -0.25 9.47
C VAL A 38 -12.00 -0.15 10.60
N ALA A 39 -10.92 -0.93 10.48
CA ALA A 39 -9.81 -0.94 11.42
C ALA A 39 -8.93 0.33 11.33
N GLY A 40 -9.10 1.17 10.30
CA GLY A 40 -8.26 2.35 10.10
C GLY A 40 -6.83 1.99 9.72
N GLU A 41 -6.66 0.87 9.01
CA GLU A 41 -5.35 0.43 8.55
C GLU A 41 -4.81 1.36 7.46
N ARG A 42 -3.49 1.51 7.43
CA ARG A 42 -2.79 2.12 6.31
C ARG A 42 -2.55 1.06 5.24
N ALA A 43 -2.72 1.40 3.98
CA ALA A 43 -2.71 0.43 2.89
C ALA A 43 -1.66 0.75 1.83
N VAL A 44 -1.19 -0.28 1.14
CA VAL A 44 -0.38 -0.14 -0.08
C VAL A 44 -1.23 -0.56 -1.27
N LEU A 45 -1.32 0.31 -2.27
CA LEU A 45 -1.92 0.00 -3.55
C LEU A 45 -0.86 -0.51 -4.53
N VAL A 46 -1.16 -1.61 -5.19
CA VAL A 46 -0.46 -2.12 -6.38
C VAL A 46 -1.49 -2.18 -7.51
N ASP A 47 -1.21 -1.52 -8.62
CA ASP A 47 -2.14 -1.37 -9.74
C ASP A 47 -3.56 -0.93 -9.31
N GLY A 48 -3.62 0.03 -8.38
CA GLY A 48 -4.88 0.59 -7.87
C GLY A 48 -5.65 -0.30 -6.90
N ARG A 49 -5.11 -1.47 -6.51
CA ARG A 49 -5.75 -2.40 -5.57
C ARG A 49 -4.94 -2.55 -4.29
N VAL A 50 -5.63 -2.66 -3.15
CA VAL A 50 -4.99 -2.93 -1.85
C VAL A 50 -4.34 -4.31 -1.89
N ALA A 51 -3.02 -4.32 -1.69
CA ALA A 51 -2.20 -5.53 -1.74
C ALA A 51 -1.42 -5.77 -0.43
N ALA A 52 -1.28 -4.75 0.41
CA ALA A 52 -0.60 -4.84 1.71
C ALA A 52 -1.15 -3.79 2.69
N THR A 53 -0.87 -3.97 3.98
CA THR A 53 -0.91 -2.90 4.97
C THR A 53 0.50 -2.41 5.29
N TRP A 54 0.63 -1.24 5.92
CA TRP A 54 1.94 -0.75 6.32
C TRP A 54 1.93 0.06 7.63
N THR A 55 3.10 0.11 8.26
CA THR A 55 3.36 0.94 9.43
C THR A 55 4.80 1.44 9.42
N VAL A 56 5.17 2.26 10.40
CA VAL A 56 6.56 2.69 10.61
C VAL A 56 7.01 2.21 11.99
N LYS A 57 8.16 1.56 12.03
CA LYS A 57 8.86 1.20 13.28
C LYS A 57 10.25 1.84 13.25
N ALA A 58 10.49 2.76 14.18
CA ALA A 58 11.69 3.60 14.17
C ALA A 58 11.90 4.31 12.82
N ASP A 59 12.90 3.91 12.04
CA ASP A 59 13.26 4.46 10.73
C ASP A 59 12.84 3.56 9.54
N THR A 60 12.10 2.48 9.82
CA THR A 60 11.78 1.44 8.84
C THR A 60 10.29 1.42 8.52
N VAL A 61 9.96 1.48 7.23
CA VAL A 61 8.61 1.21 6.72
C VAL A 61 8.42 -0.30 6.68
N VAL A 62 7.46 -0.80 7.45
CA VAL A 62 7.13 -2.24 7.50
C VAL A 62 5.86 -2.46 6.71
N VAL A 63 5.93 -3.35 5.72
CA VAL A 63 4.85 -3.70 4.80
C VAL A 63 4.44 -5.15 5.03
N THR A 64 3.17 -5.36 5.37
CA THR A 64 2.60 -6.70 5.56
C THR A 64 1.74 -7.06 4.36
N LEU A 65 2.19 -8.03 3.57
CA LEU A 65 1.49 -8.47 2.37
C LEU A 65 0.16 -9.15 2.73
N LEU A 66 -0.88 -8.91 1.94
CA LEU A 66 -2.17 -9.61 2.05
C LEU A 66 -2.23 -10.83 1.14
N HIS A 67 -1.39 -10.85 0.11
CA HIS A 67 -1.18 -11.96 -0.80
C HIS A 67 0.21 -11.83 -1.42
N ARG A 68 0.68 -12.93 -2.05
CA ARG A 68 1.94 -12.92 -2.78
C ARG A 68 1.89 -11.91 -3.94
N LEU A 69 2.95 -11.13 -4.09
CA LEU A 69 3.15 -10.20 -5.21
C LEU A 69 4.01 -10.82 -6.32
N ALA A 70 3.84 -10.33 -7.54
CA ALA A 70 4.82 -10.55 -8.58
C ALA A 70 6.15 -9.89 -8.20
N LYS A 71 7.26 -10.37 -8.79
CA LYS A 71 8.60 -9.86 -8.46
C LYS A 71 8.72 -8.37 -8.77
N THR A 72 8.16 -7.91 -9.89
CA THR A 72 8.15 -6.51 -10.32
C THR A 72 7.42 -5.64 -9.31
N ASP A 73 6.20 -6.04 -8.95
CA ASP A 73 5.37 -5.28 -7.99
C ASP A 73 6.04 -5.19 -6.63
N ARG A 74 6.71 -6.27 -6.20
CA ARG A 74 7.48 -6.25 -4.95
C ARG A 74 8.62 -5.24 -5.02
N THR A 75 9.37 -5.19 -6.12
CA THR A 75 10.41 -4.17 -6.32
C THR A 75 9.84 -2.76 -6.32
N ASP A 76 8.69 -2.53 -6.98
CA ASP A 76 8.05 -1.21 -7.00
C ASP A 76 7.57 -0.78 -5.59
N VAL A 77 7.10 -1.73 -4.78
CA VAL A 77 6.75 -1.51 -3.36
C VAL A 77 7.98 -1.18 -2.52
N GLU A 78 9.10 -1.87 -2.73
CA GLU A 78 10.36 -1.57 -2.04
C GLU A 78 10.86 -0.16 -2.40
N GLU A 79 10.82 0.22 -3.67
CA GLU A 79 11.26 1.54 -4.13
C GLU A 79 10.37 2.69 -3.62
N GLU A 80 9.05 2.55 -3.70
CA GLU A 80 8.13 3.56 -3.17
C GLU A 80 8.18 3.62 -1.65
N GLY A 81 8.32 2.47 -0.98
CA GLY A 81 8.50 2.40 0.47
C GLY A 81 9.77 3.11 0.93
N ALA A 82 10.87 2.99 0.18
CA ALA A 82 12.14 3.65 0.50
C ALA A 82 12.01 5.18 0.38
N ARG A 83 11.31 5.67 -0.66
CA ARG A 83 10.97 7.09 -0.79
C ARG A 83 10.14 7.59 0.39
N LEU A 84 9.16 6.79 0.83
CA LEU A 84 8.35 7.12 1.99
C LEU A 84 9.16 7.12 3.31
N ALA A 85 10.04 6.14 3.50
CA ALA A 85 10.93 6.07 4.66
C ALA A 85 11.83 7.32 4.74
N SER A 86 12.33 7.77 3.58
CA SER A 86 13.17 8.97 3.48
C SER A 86 12.39 10.22 3.84
N PHE A 87 11.15 10.31 3.37
CA PHE A 87 10.26 11.41 3.70
C PHE A 87 9.90 11.47 5.19
N LEU A 88 9.61 10.32 5.83
CA LEU A 88 9.10 10.28 7.21
C LEU A 88 10.20 10.35 8.27
N ALA A 89 11.36 9.72 8.01
CA ALA A 89 12.38 9.48 9.03
C ALA A 89 13.82 9.75 8.56
N GLY A 90 14.03 10.16 7.30
CA GLY A 90 15.37 10.40 6.74
C GLY A 90 16.20 9.14 6.45
N GLY A 91 15.64 7.94 6.65
CA GLY A 91 16.22 6.66 6.25
C GLY A 91 15.64 6.16 4.92
N ASP A 92 15.95 4.94 4.49
CA ASP A 92 15.42 4.35 3.25
C ASP A 92 14.98 2.89 3.43
N ARG A 93 14.88 2.44 4.69
CA ARG A 93 14.65 1.05 5.03
C ARG A 93 13.20 0.65 4.83
N VAL A 94 13.03 -0.46 4.12
CA VAL A 94 11.75 -1.14 3.93
C VAL A 94 11.90 -2.60 4.32
N GLU A 95 10.96 -3.09 5.11
CA GLU A 95 10.83 -4.51 5.46
C GLU A 95 9.50 -5.03 4.94
N ILE A 96 9.53 -6.05 4.08
CA ILE A 96 8.32 -6.71 3.55
C ILE A 96 8.17 -8.08 4.21
N ILE A 97 7.08 -8.26 4.93
CA ILE A 97 6.70 -9.51 5.60
C ILE A 97 5.46 -10.14 4.94
N GLU A 98 5.41 -11.48 4.93
CA GLU A 98 4.32 -12.29 4.38
C GLU A 98 3.26 -12.65 5.43
#